data_AF-A0A2S9AZF3-F1
#
_entry.id   AF-A0A2S9AZF3-F1
#
_cell.length_a   1.000
_cell.length_b   1.000
_cell.length_c   1.000
_cell.angle_alpha   90.00
_cell.angle_beta   90.00
_cell.angle_gamma   90.00
#
_symmetry.space_group_name_H-M   'P 1'
#
loop_
_entity.id
_entity.type
_entity.pdbx_description
1 polymer ?
#
loop_
_entity_poly.entity_id
_entity_poly.type
_entity_poly.pdbx_seq_one_letter_code
_entity_poly.pdbx_strand_id
1 'polypeptide(L)'
;MSNADAATFEGVTLELGSHRVLNNVSLSVPAGEFVGILGPNGAGKTTLMRSILGLTPTSHGSIFVLGRPASRGNIKVGYMPQLRGTSTIVAILAGSVGYFLVLRGQTFPGHALAHVGFTEATGAVLIGAPPLAGLVVMSVTAGAAMGAMGEKLAQRDIAIGVVLSLTLGIGLLFLHFLTTSATQATALLCGNVLAVSVSTIQILLALAAISLAVLGVIACIPRTSPRRSISERFSSQEA
;
A
#
# COMPACT_ATOMS: atom_id res chain seq x y z
N MET A 1 14.48 40.32 4.84
CA MET A 1 13.19 39.68 4.52
C MET A 1 12.76 38.91 5.76
N SER A 2 11.75 39.38 6.49
CA SER A 2 11.34 38.77 7.76
C SER A 2 10.85 37.35 7.50
N ASN A 3 11.48 36.38 8.17
CA ASN A 3 11.16 34.96 8.04
C ASN A 3 9.82 34.71 8.75
N ALA A 4 8.71 34.85 8.03
CA ALA A 4 7.38 34.65 8.58
C ALA A 4 7.11 33.16 8.71
N ASP A 5 6.71 32.72 9.91
CA ASP A 5 6.35 31.33 10.15
C ASP A 5 5.18 30.88 9.27
N ALA A 6 5.26 29.66 8.73
CA ALA A 6 4.23 29.07 7.91
C ALA A 6 3.01 28.64 8.74
N ALA A 7 3.23 28.14 9.95
CA ALA A 7 2.17 27.82 10.90
C ALA A 7 2.62 28.02 12.34
N THR A 8 1.78 28.66 13.16
CA THR A 8 2.05 28.94 14.57
C THR A 8 0.88 28.46 15.41
N PHE A 9 1.19 27.75 16.48
CA PHE A 9 0.25 27.22 17.46
C PHE A 9 0.52 27.90 18.79
N GLU A 10 -0.51 28.46 19.41
CA GLU A 10 -0.41 29.19 20.67
C GLU A 10 -1.35 28.56 21.69
N GLY A 11 -0.78 27.73 22.59
CA GLY A 11 -1.51 27.11 23.70
C GLY A 11 -2.66 26.20 23.25
N VAL A 12 -2.50 25.52 22.12
CA VAL A 12 -3.60 24.83 21.44
C VAL A 12 -4.03 23.58 22.20
N THR A 13 -5.29 23.54 22.59
CA THR A 13 -5.94 22.36 23.17
C THR A 13 -7.10 21.95 22.27
N LEU A 14 -7.13 20.67 21.90
CA LEU A 14 -8.15 20.09 21.02
C LEU A 14 -8.80 18.90 21.71
N GLU A 15 -10.11 18.98 21.85
CA GLU A 15 -10.96 17.94 22.43
C GLU A 15 -11.94 17.43 21.38
N LEU A 16 -11.98 16.12 21.19
CA LEU A 16 -12.91 15.44 20.30
C LEU A 16 -13.85 14.60 21.16
N GLY A 17 -15.07 15.10 21.37
CA GLY A 17 -16.02 14.48 22.30
C GLY A 17 -15.47 14.53 23.73
N SER A 18 -15.35 13.37 24.39
CA SER A 18 -14.81 13.24 25.75
C SER A 18 -13.29 13.03 25.81
N HIS A 19 -12.61 12.96 24.65
CA HIS A 19 -11.17 12.68 24.59
C HIS A 19 -10.37 13.93 24.23
N ARG A 20 -9.45 14.32 25.11
CA ARG A 20 -8.44 15.34 24.82
C ARG A 20 -7.34 14.75 23.94
N VAL A 21 -7.18 15.32 22.74
CA VAL A 21 -6.24 14.81 21.73
C VAL A 21 -4.95 15.63 21.70
N LEU A 22 -5.05 16.95 21.84
CA LEU A 22 -3.89 17.84 22.02
C LEU A 22 -4.11 18.66 23.28
N ASN A 23 -3.05 18.86 24.07
CA ASN A 23 -3.10 19.54 25.35
C ASN A 23 -2.02 20.61 25.41
N ASN A 24 -2.45 21.88 25.39
CA ASN A 24 -1.59 23.07 25.50
C ASN A 24 -0.34 23.04 24.60
N VAL A 25 -0.52 22.79 23.31
CA VAL A 25 0.56 22.68 22.35
C VAL A 25 0.91 24.06 21.79
N SER A 26 2.14 24.49 22.00
CA SER A 26 2.72 25.68 21.40
C SER A 26 3.92 25.31 20.56
N LEU A 27 3.85 25.56 19.25
CA LEU A 27 4.93 25.29 18.31
C LEU A 27 4.85 26.25 17.13
N SER A 28 5.98 26.50 16.49
CA SER A 28 6.03 27.27 15.24
C SER A 28 6.77 26.48 14.16
N VAL A 29 6.26 26.58 12.95
CA VAL A 29 6.79 25.93 11.75
C VAL A 29 7.33 27.05 10.85
N PRO A 30 8.65 27.16 10.67
CA PRO A 30 9.24 28.17 9.80
C PRO A 30 8.84 27.97 8.33
N ALA A 31 8.76 29.05 7.56
CA ALA A 31 8.51 28.95 6.13
C ALA A 31 9.70 28.30 5.40
N GLY A 32 9.38 27.37 4.50
CA GLY A 32 10.39 26.67 3.68
C GLY A 32 11.03 25.46 4.37
N GLU A 33 10.69 25.16 5.61
CA GLU A 33 11.19 23.98 6.31
C GLU A 33 10.31 22.74 6.11
N PHE A 34 10.95 21.58 6.11
CA PHE A 34 10.28 20.29 6.11
C PHE A 34 10.18 19.74 7.53
N VAL A 35 8.97 19.72 8.09
CA VAL A 35 8.72 19.28 9.46
C VAL A 35 8.04 17.91 9.48
N GLY A 36 8.65 16.96 10.20
CA GLY A 36 8.09 15.63 10.44
C GLY A 36 7.31 15.55 11.75
N ILE A 37 6.10 14.98 11.71
CA ILE A 37 5.30 14.71 12.91
C ILE A 37 5.34 13.21 13.20
N LEU A 38 5.96 12.82 14.31
CA LEU A 38 6.09 11.42 14.74
C LEU A 38 5.29 11.16 16.03
N GLY A 39 4.84 9.93 16.21
CA GLY A 39 4.14 9.49 17.41
C GLY A 39 3.36 8.20 17.20
N PRO A 40 2.83 7.57 18.26
CA PRO A 40 2.03 6.36 18.14
C PRO A 40 0.71 6.62 17.38
N ASN A 41 0.06 5.53 16.96
CA ASN A 41 -1.29 5.62 16.40
C ASN A 41 -2.25 6.14 17.48
N GLY A 42 -3.09 7.11 17.13
CA GLY A 42 -3.97 7.79 18.08
C GLY A 42 -3.36 9.01 18.78
N ALA A 43 -2.07 9.32 18.60
CA ALA A 43 -1.41 10.49 19.19
C ALA A 43 -1.91 11.87 18.68
N GLY A 44 -2.95 11.92 17.86
CA GLY A 44 -3.52 13.17 17.38
C GLY A 44 -2.86 13.80 16.14
N LYS A 45 -1.90 13.13 15.48
CA LYS A 45 -1.22 13.66 14.27
C LYS A 45 -2.17 14.10 13.16
N THR A 46 -3.12 13.25 12.80
CA THR A 46 -4.14 13.56 11.80
C THR A 46 -5.07 14.67 12.27
N THR A 47 -5.35 14.74 13.58
CA THR A 47 -6.17 15.81 14.17
C THR A 47 -5.45 17.15 14.11
N LEU A 48 -4.15 17.18 14.38
CA LEU A 48 -3.29 18.35 14.24
C LEU A 48 -3.24 18.83 12.78
N MET A 49 -3.05 17.91 11.82
CA MET A 49 -3.10 18.28 10.39
C MET A 49 -4.47 18.86 10.01
N ARG A 50 -5.57 18.29 10.51
CA ARG A 50 -6.93 18.79 10.24
C ARG A 50 -7.20 20.14 10.91
N SER A 51 -6.60 20.45 12.06
CA SER A 51 -6.76 21.76 12.70
C SER A 51 -6.01 22.87 11.96
N ILE A 52 -4.82 22.60 11.38
CA ILE A 52 -4.13 23.53 10.46
C ILE A 52 -5.04 23.92 9.29
N LEU A 53 -5.82 22.97 8.78
CA LEU A 53 -6.75 23.18 7.65
C LEU A 53 -8.06 23.87 8.06
N GLY A 54 -8.24 24.20 9.34
CA GLY A 54 -9.51 24.71 9.87
C GLY A 54 -10.66 23.71 9.79
N LEU A 55 -10.37 22.40 9.68
CA LEU A 55 -11.38 21.34 9.64
C LEU A 55 -11.78 20.85 11.05
N THR A 56 -10.91 21.06 12.03
CA THR A 56 -11.17 20.74 13.44
C THR A 56 -11.01 22.03 14.25
N PRO A 57 -12.08 22.56 14.87
CA PRO A 57 -11.99 23.77 15.69
C PRO A 57 -11.18 23.51 16.96
N THR A 58 -10.38 24.48 17.39
CA THR A 58 -9.64 24.43 18.65
C THR A 58 -10.57 24.72 19.83
N SER A 59 -10.43 23.97 20.93
CA SER A 59 -11.19 24.20 22.16
C SER A 59 -10.60 25.37 22.95
N HIS A 60 -9.28 25.44 23.00
CA HIS A 60 -8.53 26.58 23.54
C HIS A 60 -7.29 26.86 22.68
N GLY A 61 -6.82 28.11 22.71
CA GLY A 61 -5.66 28.56 21.94
C GLY A 61 -5.98 28.91 20.48
N SER A 62 -4.98 29.47 19.81
CA SER A 62 -5.04 29.97 18.43
C SER A 62 -4.10 29.20 17.52
N ILE A 63 -4.52 28.97 16.27
CA ILE A 63 -3.67 28.47 15.20
C ILE A 63 -3.65 29.53 14.10
N PHE A 64 -2.45 29.98 13.73
CA PHE A 64 -2.22 30.85 12.60
C PHE A 64 -1.49 30.09 11.50
N VAL A 65 -1.95 30.26 10.26
CA VAL A 65 -1.36 29.66 9.06
C VAL A 65 -1.10 30.78 8.07
N LEU A 66 0.15 30.96 7.68
CA LEU A 66 0.60 32.04 6.80
C LEU A 66 0.13 33.43 7.29
N GLY A 67 0.22 33.65 8.61
CA GLY A 67 -0.17 34.90 9.27
C GLY A 67 -1.68 35.15 9.39
N ARG A 68 -2.54 34.17 9.08
CA ARG A 68 -4.01 34.27 9.22
C ARG A 68 -4.55 33.17 10.13
N PRO A 69 -5.65 33.38 10.86
CA PRO A 69 -6.26 32.31 11.64
C PRO A 69 -6.61 31.12 10.74
N ALA A 70 -6.37 29.90 11.24
CA ALA A 70 -6.67 28.67 10.52
C ALA A 70 -8.16 28.63 10.14
N SER A 71 -8.44 28.60 8.84
CA SER A 71 -9.79 28.63 8.30
C SER A 71 -9.94 27.62 7.17
N ARG A 72 -11.14 27.06 7.07
CA ARG A 72 -11.48 26.05 6.08
C ARG A 72 -11.41 26.64 4.67
N GLY A 73 -10.78 25.91 3.74
CA GLY A 73 -10.71 26.30 2.33
C GLY A 73 -9.57 27.26 1.99
N ASN A 74 -8.54 27.36 2.83
CA ASN A 74 -7.34 28.11 2.48
C ASN A 74 -6.59 27.45 1.30
N ILE A 75 -6.71 28.04 0.11
CA ILE A 75 -6.10 27.55 -1.14
C ILE A 75 -4.56 27.47 -1.11
N LYS A 76 -3.92 28.14 -0.15
CA LYS A 76 -2.46 28.12 -0.01
C LYS A 76 -1.95 26.86 0.71
N VAL A 77 -2.85 26.04 1.26
CA VAL A 77 -2.51 24.83 2.01
C VAL A 77 -2.96 23.61 1.21
N GLY A 78 -1.99 22.82 0.75
CA GLY A 78 -2.25 21.50 0.16
C GLY A 78 -2.42 20.45 1.24
N TYR A 79 -3.49 19.65 1.17
CA TYR A 79 -3.70 18.52 2.08
C TYR A 79 -3.92 17.23 1.31
N MET A 80 -3.14 16.21 1.64
CA MET A 80 -3.32 14.84 1.16
C MET A 80 -3.95 14.00 2.28
N PRO A 81 -5.26 13.71 2.26
CA PRO A 81 -5.88 12.87 3.26
C PRO A 81 -5.41 11.42 3.12
N GLN A 82 -5.44 10.69 4.23
CA GLN A 82 -5.20 9.25 4.22
C GLN A 82 -6.44 8.53 3.64
N LEU A 83 -6.33 7.99 2.41
CA LEU A 83 -7.44 7.26 1.79
C LEU A 83 -7.63 5.90 2.45
N ARG A 84 -8.75 5.74 3.15
CA ARG A 84 -9.23 4.45 3.69
C ARG A 84 -10.28 3.76 2.81
N GLY A 85 -10.72 4.40 1.72
CA GLY A 85 -11.87 3.94 0.92
C GLY A 85 -11.54 2.89 -0.15
N THR A 86 -10.34 2.92 -0.72
CA THR A 86 -9.89 1.95 -1.75
C THR A 86 -9.57 0.57 -1.19
N SER A 87 -9.45 0.44 0.12
CA SER A 87 -9.10 -0.82 0.80
C SER A 87 -10.23 -1.83 0.86
N THR A 88 -11.51 -1.46 0.67
CA THR A 88 -12.63 -2.42 0.80
C THR A 88 -12.62 -3.46 -0.32
N ILE A 89 -12.40 -3.02 -1.57
CA ILE A 89 -12.34 -3.91 -2.73
C ILE A 89 -11.12 -4.82 -2.63
N VAL A 90 -9.97 -4.23 -2.28
CA VAL A 90 -8.71 -4.96 -2.07
C VAL A 90 -8.83 -5.97 -0.93
N ALA A 91 -9.53 -5.64 0.16
CA ALA A 91 -9.74 -6.54 1.29
C ALA A 91 -10.59 -7.76 0.92
N ILE A 92 -11.65 -7.57 0.12
CA ILE A 92 -12.49 -8.69 -0.36
C ILE A 92 -11.68 -9.62 -1.27
N LEU A 93 -10.89 -9.06 -2.19
CA LEU A 93 -10.01 -9.84 -3.08
C LEU A 93 -8.90 -10.55 -2.30
N ALA A 94 -8.21 -9.86 -1.40
CA ALA A 94 -7.16 -10.44 -0.58
C ALA A 94 -7.69 -11.55 0.33
N GLY A 95 -8.89 -11.37 0.91
CA GLY A 95 -9.55 -12.39 1.72
C GLY A 95 -9.92 -13.64 0.91
N SER A 96 -10.52 -13.47 -0.27
CA SER A 96 -10.93 -14.59 -1.13
C SER A 96 -9.73 -15.35 -1.73
N VAL A 97 -8.73 -14.63 -2.25
CA VAL A 97 -7.50 -15.23 -2.79
C VAL A 97 -6.68 -15.89 -1.68
N GLY A 98 -6.56 -15.24 -0.52
CA GLY A 98 -5.84 -15.75 0.64
C GLY A 98 -6.41 -17.07 1.14
N TYR A 99 -7.75 -17.19 1.23
CA TYR A 99 -8.41 -18.44 1.59
C TYR A 99 -8.01 -19.60 0.66
N PHE A 100 -7.95 -19.34 -0.65
CA PHE A 100 -7.61 -20.35 -1.64
C PHE A 100 -6.12 -20.74 -1.61
N LEU A 101 -5.23 -19.78 -1.37
CA LEU A 101 -3.79 -20.03 -1.20
C LEU A 101 -3.51 -20.92 0.01
N VAL A 102 -4.22 -20.69 1.12
CA VAL A 102 -4.10 -21.52 2.34
C VAL A 102 -4.57 -22.95 2.09
N LEU A 103 -5.73 -23.14 1.45
CA LEU A 103 -6.25 -24.48 1.13
C LEU A 103 -5.35 -25.29 0.19
N ARG A 104 -4.50 -24.62 -0.60
CA ARG A 104 -3.55 -25.26 -1.51
C ARG A 104 -2.13 -25.40 -0.94
N GLY A 105 -1.89 -24.92 0.28
CA GLY A 105 -0.54 -24.87 0.85
C GLY A 105 0.42 -24.00 0.04
N GLN A 106 -0.09 -22.94 -0.59
CA GLN A 106 0.67 -22.03 -1.47
C GLN A 106 0.75 -20.59 -0.92
N THR A 107 0.67 -20.43 0.39
CA THR A 107 0.80 -19.13 1.07
C THR A 107 2.15 -18.47 0.79
N PHE A 108 3.22 -19.28 0.63
CA PHE A 108 4.59 -18.80 0.41
C PHE A 108 4.80 -18.12 -0.97
N PRO A 109 4.37 -18.71 -2.11
CA PRO A 109 4.29 -18.00 -3.38
C PRO A 109 3.49 -16.70 -3.33
N GLY A 110 2.37 -16.67 -2.60
CA GLY A 110 1.52 -15.48 -2.48
C GLY A 110 2.22 -14.30 -1.81
N HIS A 111 3.06 -14.56 -0.81
CA HIS A 111 3.88 -13.51 -0.19
C HIS A 111 5.01 -13.03 -1.10
N ALA A 112 5.68 -13.95 -1.81
CA ALA A 112 6.75 -13.60 -2.74
C ALA A 112 6.25 -12.70 -3.89
N LEU A 113 5.10 -13.05 -4.49
CA LEU A 113 4.52 -12.29 -5.61
C LEU A 113 4.10 -10.86 -5.23
N ALA A 114 3.74 -10.63 -3.96
CA ALA A 114 3.42 -9.30 -3.46
C ALA A 114 4.64 -8.36 -3.45
N HIS A 115 5.85 -8.88 -3.19
CA HIS A 115 7.10 -8.11 -3.27
C HIS A 115 7.54 -7.85 -4.72
N VAL A 116 7.14 -8.73 -5.65
CA VAL A 116 7.46 -8.63 -7.07
C VAL A 116 6.73 -7.44 -7.72
N GLY A 117 5.48 -7.17 -7.32
CA GLY A 117 4.66 -6.09 -7.90
C GLY A 117 5.28 -4.68 -7.86
N PHE A 118 6.14 -4.40 -6.87
CA PHE A 118 6.89 -3.16 -6.80
C PHE A 118 7.91 -3.02 -7.94
N THR A 119 8.70 -4.06 -8.16
CA THR A 119 9.70 -4.10 -9.24
C THR A 119 9.04 -4.02 -10.60
N GLU A 120 7.87 -4.65 -10.77
CA GLU A 120 7.12 -4.66 -12.02
C GLU A 120 6.57 -3.29 -12.39
N ALA A 121 5.95 -2.59 -11.43
CA ALA A 121 5.45 -1.25 -11.64
C ALA A 121 6.60 -0.27 -11.97
N THR A 122 7.73 -0.41 -11.28
CA THR A 122 8.91 0.45 -11.49
C THR A 122 9.58 0.17 -12.84
N GLY A 123 9.68 -1.09 -13.24
CA GLY A 123 10.21 -1.50 -14.54
C GLY A 123 9.35 -1.02 -15.70
N ALA A 124 8.02 -1.06 -15.54
CA ALA A 124 7.07 -0.54 -16.53
C ALA A 124 7.27 0.95 -16.79
N VAL A 125 7.45 1.73 -15.71
CA VAL A 125 7.73 3.17 -15.80
C VAL A 125 9.05 3.43 -16.52
N LEU A 126 10.08 2.62 -16.26
CA LEU A 126 11.40 2.78 -16.89
C LEU A 126 11.35 2.61 -18.41
N ILE A 127 10.51 1.70 -18.91
CA ILE A 127 10.31 1.47 -20.36
C ILE A 127 9.26 2.42 -20.98
N GLY A 128 8.75 3.40 -20.22
CA GLY A 128 7.73 4.35 -20.68
C GLY A 128 6.31 3.76 -20.79
N ALA A 129 6.07 2.59 -20.21
CA ALA A 129 4.77 1.92 -20.24
C ALA A 129 3.89 2.31 -19.02
N PRO A 130 2.55 2.17 -19.13
CA PRO A 130 1.66 2.38 -17.98
C PRO A 130 1.99 1.43 -16.82
N PRO A 131 2.12 1.92 -15.57
CA PRO A 131 2.49 1.11 -14.41
C PRO A 131 1.57 -0.10 -14.19
N LEU A 132 0.26 0.12 -14.36
CA LEU A 132 -0.76 -0.92 -14.21
C LEU A 132 -0.63 -2.04 -15.24
N ALA A 133 -0.30 -1.69 -16.49
CA ALA A 133 -0.13 -2.68 -17.55
C ALA A 133 1.11 -3.54 -17.29
N GLY A 134 2.22 -2.92 -16.90
CA GLY A 134 3.44 -3.66 -16.57
C GLY A 134 3.30 -4.53 -15.33
N LEU A 135 2.57 -4.07 -14.30
CA LEU A 135 2.24 -4.87 -13.13
C LEU A 135 1.44 -6.12 -13.52
N VAL A 136 0.37 -5.98 -14.29
CA VAL A 136 -0.45 -7.14 -14.71
C VAL A 136 0.35 -8.12 -15.57
N VAL A 137 1.05 -7.63 -16.59
CA VAL A 137 1.78 -8.49 -17.54
C VAL A 137 2.93 -9.22 -16.84
N MET A 138 3.73 -8.52 -16.05
CA MET A 138 4.86 -9.14 -15.37
C MET A 138 4.40 -10.07 -14.24
N SER A 139 3.35 -9.71 -13.48
CA SER A 139 2.83 -10.58 -12.41
C SER A 139 2.33 -11.91 -12.95
N VAL A 140 1.61 -11.89 -14.08
CA VAL A 140 1.15 -13.11 -14.76
C VAL A 140 2.34 -13.96 -15.23
N THR A 141 3.36 -13.30 -15.78
CA THR A 141 4.58 -13.96 -16.29
C THR A 141 5.39 -14.60 -15.15
N ALA A 142 5.59 -13.89 -14.05
CA ALA A 142 6.29 -14.37 -12.86
C ALA A 142 5.53 -15.53 -12.19
N GLY A 143 4.20 -15.44 -12.10
CA GLY A 143 3.35 -16.53 -11.60
C GLY A 143 3.41 -17.78 -12.47
N ALA A 144 3.40 -17.62 -13.80
CA ALA A 144 3.55 -18.73 -14.74
C ALA A 144 4.94 -19.38 -14.63
N ALA A 145 6.02 -18.58 -14.52
CA ALA A 145 7.38 -19.07 -14.35
C ALA A 145 7.55 -19.87 -13.03
N MET A 146 7.04 -19.35 -11.91
CA MET A 146 7.03 -20.07 -10.63
C MET A 146 6.22 -21.38 -10.70
N GLY A 147 5.12 -21.38 -11.46
CA GLY A 147 4.31 -22.58 -11.70
C GLY A 147 5.02 -23.64 -12.53
N ALA A 148 5.74 -23.24 -13.58
CA ALA A 148 6.45 -24.14 -14.48
C ALA A 148 7.69 -24.80 -13.84
N MET A 149 8.38 -24.11 -12.92
CA MET A 149 9.55 -24.67 -12.22
C MET A 149 9.22 -25.62 -11.06
N GLY A 150 7.94 -25.77 -10.71
CA GLY A 150 7.50 -26.35 -9.43
C GLY A 150 6.95 -27.78 -9.47
N GLU A 151 7.71 -28.77 -9.94
CA GLU A 151 7.29 -30.20 -9.91
C GLU A 151 7.71 -30.97 -8.63
N LYS A 152 8.72 -30.53 -7.87
CA LYS A 152 9.12 -31.17 -6.60
C LYS A 152 8.98 -30.22 -5.42
N LEU A 153 8.39 -30.70 -4.33
CA LEU A 153 8.08 -29.91 -3.12
C LEU A 153 9.32 -29.25 -2.51
N ALA A 154 10.49 -29.88 -2.60
CA ALA A 154 11.78 -29.35 -2.13
C ALA A 154 12.45 -28.33 -3.09
N GLN A 155 12.10 -28.32 -4.38
CA GLN A 155 12.65 -27.36 -5.36
C GLN A 155 11.82 -26.07 -5.44
N ARG A 156 10.56 -26.09 -4.98
CA ARG A 156 9.68 -24.91 -4.96
C ARG A 156 10.21 -23.79 -4.08
N ASP A 157 10.69 -24.10 -2.87
CA ASP A 157 11.16 -23.07 -1.95
C ASP A 157 12.44 -22.37 -2.47
N ILE A 158 13.31 -23.12 -3.13
CA ILE A 158 14.52 -22.60 -3.78
C ILE A 158 14.15 -21.75 -4.99
N ALA A 159 13.24 -22.21 -5.85
CA ALA A 159 12.79 -21.45 -7.02
C ALA A 159 12.14 -20.12 -6.61
N ILE A 160 11.30 -20.13 -5.57
CA ILE A 160 10.67 -18.92 -5.04
C ILE A 160 11.70 -17.97 -4.46
N GLY A 161 12.69 -18.48 -3.71
CA GLY A 161 13.79 -17.67 -3.18
C GLY A 161 14.63 -17.01 -4.27
N VAL A 162 15.00 -17.74 -5.31
CA VAL A 162 15.77 -17.23 -6.46
C VAL A 162 15.00 -16.14 -7.22
N VAL A 163 13.72 -16.38 -7.49
CA VAL A 163 12.86 -15.39 -8.17
C VAL A 163 12.72 -14.13 -7.31
N LEU A 164 12.46 -14.27 -6.02
CA LEU A 164 12.34 -13.13 -5.11
C LEU A 164 13.62 -12.31 -5.04
N SER A 165 14.79 -12.94 -4.85
CA SER A 165 16.08 -12.24 -4.78
C SER A 165 16.42 -11.52 -6.09
N LEU A 166 16.15 -12.15 -7.23
CA LEU A 166 16.37 -11.55 -8.54
C LEU A 166 15.46 -10.33 -8.74
N THR A 167 14.16 -10.47 -8.43
CA THR A 167 13.20 -9.38 -8.57
C THR A 167 13.50 -8.22 -7.64
N LEU A 168 13.92 -8.47 -6.40
CA LEU A 168 14.26 -7.41 -5.45
C LEU A 168 15.53 -6.65 -5.90
N GLY A 169 16.53 -7.37 -6.41
CA GLY A 169 17.74 -6.77 -6.98
C GLY A 169 17.47 -5.89 -8.20
N ILE A 170 16.61 -6.34 -9.12
CA ILE A 170 16.19 -5.57 -10.30
C ILE A 170 15.35 -4.34 -9.88
N GLY A 171 14.49 -4.48 -8.87
CA GLY A 171 13.69 -3.36 -8.34
C GLY A 171 14.55 -2.25 -7.76
N LEU A 172 15.59 -2.63 -7.00
CA LEU A 172 16.57 -1.68 -6.47
C LEU A 172 17.39 -1.00 -7.59
N LEU A 173 17.76 -1.76 -8.63
CA LEU A 173 18.46 -1.22 -9.80
C LEU A 173 17.59 -0.19 -10.54
N PHE A 174 16.31 -0.47 -10.74
CA PHE A 174 15.40 0.50 -11.34
C PHE A 174 15.25 1.74 -10.45
N LEU A 175 15.12 1.57 -9.13
CA LEU A 175 15.05 2.71 -8.22
C LEU A 175 16.25 3.66 -8.38
N HIS A 176 17.45 3.11 -8.58
CA HIS A 176 18.65 3.89 -8.87
C HIS A 176 18.52 4.71 -10.16
N PHE A 177 18.00 4.12 -11.25
CA PHE A 177 17.76 4.82 -12.51
C PHE A 177 16.61 5.84 -12.45
N LEU A 178 15.61 5.64 -11.57
CA LEU A 178 14.50 6.58 -11.39
C LEU A 178 14.85 7.78 -10.49
N THR A 179 16.02 7.81 -9.82
CA THR A 179 16.44 8.95 -8.98
C THR A 179 16.55 10.28 -9.75
N THR A 180 16.78 10.23 -11.07
CA THR A 180 16.79 11.38 -11.98
C THR A 180 15.38 11.89 -12.35
N SER A 181 14.31 11.14 -12.02
CA SER A 181 12.89 11.49 -12.23
C SER A 181 12.06 11.23 -10.97
N ALA A 182 12.68 11.45 -9.80
CA ALA A 182 12.18 11.03 -8.49
C ALA A 182 10.76 11.52 -8.18
N THR A 183 10.36 12.69 -8.63
CA THR A 183 9.07 13.30 -8.29
C THR A 183 7.88 12.54 -8.88
N GLN A 184 8.01 12.01 -10.10
CA GLN A 184 6.93 11.30 -10.80
C GLN A 184 6.84 9.83 -10.36
N ALA A 185 7.99 9.20 -10.12
CA ALA A 185 8.09 7.84 -9.61
C ALA A 185 7.55 7.71 -8.18
N THR A 186 7.95 8.62 -7.28
CA THR A 186 7.51 8.61 -5.88
C THR A 186 6.01 8.92 -5.76
N ALA A 187 5.47 9.76 -6.64
CA ALA A 187 4.02 10.00 -6.70
C ALA A 187 3.25 8.73 -7.11
N LEU A 188 3.72 7.96 -8.10
CA LEU A 188 3.10 6.69 -8.49
C LEU A 188 3.26 5.59 -7.41
N LEU A 189 4.43 5.50 -6.79
CA LEU A 189 4.81 4.46 -5.82
C LEU A 189 4.18 4.66 -4.43
N CYS A 190 3.99 5.90 -3.98
CA CYS A 190 3.33 6.22 -2.70
C CYS A 190 1.82 6.45 -2.83
N GLY A 191 1.24 6.17 -4.01
CA GLY A 191 -0.20 6.30 -4.27
C GLY A 191 -0.60 7.75 -4.56
N ASN A 192 -0.48 8.18 -5.81
CA ASN A 192 -0.99 9.47 -6.24
C ASN A 192 -2.53 9.44 -6.27
N VAL A 193 -3.15 10.13 -5.31
CA VAL A 193 -4.60 10.27 -5.19
C VAL A 193 -5.21 10.97 -6.41
N LEU A 194 -4.45 11.85 -7.07
CA LEU A 194 -4.89 12.55 -8.28
C LEU A 194 -4.78 11.69 -9.56
N ALA A 195 -4.14 10.52 -9.50
CA ALA A 195 -4.01 9.61 -10.64
C ALA A 195 -5.07 8.51 -10.68
N VAL A 196 -5.89 8.36 -9.62
CA VAL A 196 -6.97 7.37 -9.57
C VAL A 196 -8.22 7.95 -10.22
N SER A 197 -8.25 7.88 -11.55
CA SER A 197 -9.42 8.20 -12.35
C SER A 197 -10.49 7.11 -12.26
N VAL A 198 -11.75 7.44 -12.56
CA VAL A 198 -12.86 6.47 -12.63
C VAL A 198 -12.54 5.32 -13.60
N SER A 199 -11.77 5.59 -14.66
CA SER A 199 -11.24 4.59 -15.59
C SER A 199 -10.32 3.56 -14.91
N THR A 200 -9.45 3.99 -13.99
CA THR A 200 -8.55 3.11 -13.22
C THR A 200 -9.36 2.17 -12.32
N ILE A 201 -10.44 2.67 -11.72
CA ILE A 201 -11.35 1.87 -10.89
C ILE A 201 -12.06 0.80 -11.73
N GLN A 202 -12.50 1.14 -12.95
CA GLN A 202 -13.13 0.18 -13.86
C GLN A 202 -12.17 -0.93 -14.28
N ILE A 203 -10.90 -0.60 -14.58
CA ILE A 203 -9.87 -1.58 -14.92
C ILE A 203 -9.60 -2.53 -13.75
N LEU A 204 -9.47 -2.00 -12.52
CA LEU A 204 -9.29 -2.82 -11.32
C LEU A 204 -10.47 -3.75 -11.07
N LEU A 205 -11.70 -3.26 -11.28
CA LEU A 205 -12.92 -4.06 -11.12
C LEU A 205 -13.01 -5.18 -12.18
N ALA A 206 -12.62 -4.89 -13.42
CA ALA A 206 -12.52 -5.89 -14.47
C ALA A 206 -11.47 -6.97 -14.15
N LEU A 207 -10.27 -6.58 -13.74
CA LEU A 207 -9.21 -7.52 -13.33
C LEU A 207 -9.62 -8.38 -12.12
N ALA A 208 -10.32 -7.78 -11.16
CA ALA A 208 -10.90 -8.49 -10.02
C ALA A 208 -11.92 -9.55 -10.46
N ALA A 209 -12.84 -9.19 -11.35
CA ALA A 209 -13.85 -10.10 -11.88
C ALA A 209 -13.21 -11.26 -12.67
N ILE A 210 -12.20 -10.96 -13.50
CA ILE A 210 -11.44 -11.97 -14.24
C ILE A 210 -10.72 -12.92 -13.27
N SER A 211 -10.05 -12.39 -12.25
CA SER A 211 -9.34 -13.19 -11.25
C SER A 211 -10.29 -14.14 -10.51
N LEU A 212 -11.47 -13.66 -10.11
CA LEU A 212 -12.50 -14.47 -9.47
C LEU A 212 -13.10 -15.53 -10.42
N ALA A 213 -13.33 -15.17 -11.69
CA ALA A 213 -13.81 -16.12 -12.70
C ALA A 213 -12.80 -17.25 -12.95
N VAL A 214 -11.52 -16.91 -13.11
CA VAL A 214 -10.42 -17.89 -13.25
C VAL A 214 -10.35 -18.78 -12.01
N LEU A 215 -10.48 -18.20 -10.81
CA LEU A 215 -10.53 -18.98 -9.57
C LEU A 215 -11.71 -19.94 -9.52
N GLY A 216 -12.90 -19.49 -9.94
CA GLY A 216 -14.11 -20.31 -10.03
C GLY A 216 -13.96 -21.49 -11.00
N VAL A 217 -13.36 -21.25 -12.18
CA VAL A 217 -13.04 -22.31 -13.14
C VAL A 217 -12.06 -23.32 -12.55
N ILE A 218 -10.98 -22.85 -11.92
CA ILE A 218 -9.98 -23.70 -11.27
C ILE A 218 -10.58 -24.51 -10.11
N ALA A 219 -11.55 -23.95 -9.38
CA ALA A 219 -12.26 -24.64 -8.30
C ALA A 219 -13.23 -25.72 -8.83
N CYS A 220 -13.75 -25.55 -10.05
CA CYS A 220 -14.70 -26.47 -10.67
C CYS A 220 -14.04 -27.69 -11.33
N ILE A 221 -12.72 -27.64 -11.60
CA ILE A 221 -11.97 -28.79 -12.13
C ILE A 221 -11.99 -29.94 -11.09
N PRO A 222 -12.60 -31.10 -11.39
CA PRO A 222 -12.67 -32.22 -10.45
C PRO A 222 -11.26 -32.73 -10.14
N ARG A 223 -10.90 -32.77 -8.84
CA ARG A 223 -9.63 -33.33 -8.39
C ARG A 223 -9.63 -34.85 -8.57
N THR A 224 -8.89 -35.35 -9.56
CA THR A 224 -8.47 -36.76 -9.64
C THR A 224 -7.16 -36.95 -8.91
N SER A 225 -7.18 -37.00 -7.57
CA SER A 225 -6.05 -37.59 -6.84
C SER A 225 -6.55 -38.18 -5.52
N PRO A 226 -6.19 -39.44 -5.21
CA PRO A 226 -6.75 -40.16 -4.09
C PRO A 226 -6.30 -39.51 -2.78
N ARG A 227 -7.25 -39.19 -1.91
CA ARG A 227 -6.97 -38.90 -0.50
C ARG A 227 -6.25 -40.11 0.09
N ARG A 228 -4.93 -40.08 0.21
CA ARG A 228 -4.29 -40.87 1.27
C ARG A 228 -4.77 -40.28 2.59
N SER A 229 -5.56 -41.06 3.31
CA SER A 229 -6.07 -40.71 4.62
C SER A 229 -4.89 -40.40 5.54
N ILE A 230 -5.08 -39.40 6.39
CA ILE A 230 -4.10 -38.97 7.41
C ILE A 230 -3.67 -40.14 8.31
N SER A 231 -4.47 -41.22 8.39
CA SER A 231 -4.16 -42.45 9.12
C SER A 231 -2.92 -43.21 8.60
N GLU A 232 -2.59 -43.16 7.30
CA GLU A 232 -1.44 -43.90 6.75
C GLU A 232 -0.09 -43.22 7.03
N ARG A 233 -0.07 -41.93 7.38
CA ARG A 233 1.18 -41.23 7.70
C ARG A 233 1.69 -41.53 9.11
N PHE A 234 0.81 -41.93 10.02
CA PHE A 234 1.18 -42.24 11.40
C PHE A 234 1.62 -43.71 11.57
N SER A 235 1.16 -44.64 10.73
CA SER A 235 1.59 -46.05 10.82
C SER A 235 3.01 -46.30 10.31
N SER A 236 3.54 -45.43 9.44
CA SER A 236 4.88 -45.58 8.85
C SER A 236 5.99 -44.94 9.69
N GLN A 237 5.65 -44.33 10.82
CA GLN A 237 6.59 -43.71 11.75
C GLN A 237 6.82 -44.53 13.02
N GLU A 238 6.09 -45.64 13.19
CA GLU A 238 6.23 -46.59 14.31
C GLU A 238 6.67 -48.01 13.86
N ALA A 239 7.21 -48.17 12.64
CA ALA A 239 7.75 -49.44 12.14
C ALA A 239 9.26 -49.32 11.83
#